data_AF-A0A948G980-F1
#
_entry.id   AF-A0A948G980-F1
#
_cell.length_a   1.000
_cell.length_b   1.000
_cell.length_c   1.000
_cell.angle_alpha   90.00
_cell.angle_beta   90.00
_cell.angle_gamma   90.00
#
_symmetry.space_group_name_H-M   'P 1'
#
loop_
_entity.id
_entity.type
_entity.pdbx_description
1 polymer ?
#
loop_
_entity_poly.entity_id
_entity_poly.type
_entity_poly.pdbx_seq_one_letter_code
_entity_poly.pdbx_strand_id
1 'polypeptide(L)'
;MLKNLSEKQKLHLIKRVIQDNEPVVRVCAQAGISRVVFYRWLKRYQETGKIIASKTSRLRRGRRVKRELIEKIIALVQVNPGWSSHKISQQLLVGNHGVQNVLKRLRLNTIAQRQIFSQKTKNLTSSQALKSIHRTRINLSSEKRLEMIQRVIRDNESVAHVCREFHISRPTFYKWLKRYYQSTEGLLNRKSKIKHYYRQTPAKFEEMIFSIILKNPEFGVKRIVTALPRAAGKALVGYHGVQRVLERNRLNTHVRRLAYARSQARLPIIAPLINWLKDLQQLIGEIVNISVLPPPKARIYHLARPFLTSLLFSVFFSTVIIFGFRLLFQAPTLNSKLGLLFASIALITGSLFFIYSFKYYLTLAIVLSFSRHSLEEGEGFSFSLTAGFNGKNGNSRLNGNGNGKTVSFFAWLGKIFGVSLDNGNGLTNGNGLKHSGKQAYYNSSVEDSVPTAGGRGGLQPSLDHIELKHRPFVSIHLPFYNEKRVAERLIRACSVMGYLNAKGKANFEIIVCDDSNDETVGIIDKFVAKYRKNNLSAKGRVGYGPVIKVLRRPSRQGFKGAALANALKHTDPRAEFISVFDADFVPYPDTLELFLKYFQVNNQDNIAVVGGYQWHVLNKSENWITR
;
A
#
# COMPACT_ATOMS: atom_id res chain seq x y z
N MET A 1 -28.70 -28.99 20.91
CA MET A 1 -27.69 -27.92 20.97
C MET A 1 -27.46 -27.54 22.42
N LEU A 2 -26.25 -27.65 22.96
CA LEU A 2 -25.96 -27.17 24.32
C LEU A 2 -25.84 -25.65 24.29
N LYS A 3 -26.70 -24.95 25.04
CA LYS A 3 -26.68 -23.49 25.18
C LYS A 3 -25.34 -23.08 25.82
N ASN A 4 -24.54 -22.28 25.11
CA ASN A 4 -23.26 -21.78 25.62
C ASN A 4 -23.51 -20.66 26.64
N LEU A 5 -23.60 -21.01 27.92
CA LEU A 5 -23.79 -20.07 29.02
C LEU A 5 -22.46 -19.44 29.47
N SER A 6 -22.49 -18.15 29.78
CA SER A 6 -21.33 -17.40 30.30
C SER A 6 -20.97 -17.83 31.73
N GLU A 7 -19.77 -17.51 32.19
CA GLU A 7 -19.33 -17.85 33.57
C GLU A 7 -20.24 -17.19 34.63
N LYS A 8 -20.64 -15.94 34.42
CA LYS A 8 -21.58 -15.22 35.31
C LYS A 8 -22.94 -15.93 35.38
N GLN A 9 -23.46 -16.38 34.25
CA GLN A 9 -24.73 -17.11 34.20
C GLN A 9 -24.65 -18.47 34.91
N LYS A 10 -23.54 -19.20 34.73
CA LYS A 10 -23.32 -20.47 35.46
C LYS A 10 -23.24 -20.25 36.97
N LEU A 11 -22.56 -19.19 37.40
CA LEU A 11 -22.44 -18.84 38.82
C LEU A 11 -23.79 -18.49 39.43
N HIS A 12 -24.59 -17.71 38.70
CA HIS A 12 -25.94 -17.35 39.12
C HIS A 12 -26.84 -18.59 39.28
N LEU A 13 -26.80 -19.54 38.33
CA LEU A 13 -27.58 -20.78 38.43
C LEU A 13 -27.14 -21.67 39.61
N ILE A 14 -25.84 -21.71 39.91
CA ILE A 14 -25.33 -22.44 41.09
C ILE A 14 -25.75 -21.76 42.39
N LYS A 15 -25.70 -20.42 42.43
CA LYS A 15 -26.16 -19.64 43.59
C LYS A 15 -27.64 -19.85 43.88
N ARG A 16 -28.50 -19.92 42.86
CA ARG A 16 -29.93 -20.24 43.05
C ARG A 16 -30.18 -21.59 43.72
N VAL A 17 -29.33 -22.57 43.48
CA VAL A 17 -29.45 -23.90 44.12
C VAL A 17 -28.83 -23.91 45.52
N ILE A 18 -27.69 -23.25 45.74
CA ILE A 18 -26.97 -23.28 47.04
C ILE A 18 -27.52 -22.26 48.04
N GLN A 19 -27.81 -21.04 47.58
CA GLN A 19 -28.22 -19.90 48.43
C GLN A 19 -29.74 -19.80 48.52
N ASP A 20 -30.43 -19.91 47.39
CA ASP A 20 -31.90 -19.74 47.33
C ASP A 20 -32.65 -21.09 47.49
N ASN A 21 -31.91 -22.18 47.71
CA ASN A 21 -32.38 -23.55 47.92
C ASN A 21 -33.37 -24.07 46.85
N GLU A 22 -33.24 -23.57 45.60
CA GLU A 22 -34.12 -23.98 44.52
C GLU A 22 -33.84 -25.41 44.02
N PRO A 23 -34.87 -26.19 43.65
CA PRO A 23 -34.69 -27.54 43.10
C PRO A 23 -33.87 -27.53 41.80
N VAL A 24 -32.80 -28.32 41.75
CA VAL A 24 -31.90 -28.47 40.58
C VAL A 24 -32.67 -28.75 39.28
N VAL A 25 -33.75 -29.53 39.37
CA VAL A 25 -34.62 -29.88 38.23
C VAL A 25 -35.24 -28.63 37.61
N ARG A 26 -35.78 -27.73 38.44
CA ARG A 26 -36.43 -26.49 38.01
C ARG A 26 -35.41 -25.53 37.38
N VAL A 27 -34.26 -25.36 38.03
CA VAL A 27 -33.17 -24.49 37.55
C VAL A 27 -32.62 -24.98 36.20
N CYS A 28 -32.41 -26.29 36.05
CA CYS A 28 -31.93 -26.89 34.80
C CYS A 28 -32.96 -26.78 33.66
N ALA A 29 -34.24 -26.98 33.95
CA ALA A 29 -35.33 -26.88 32.98
C ALA A 29 -35.47 -25.45 32.46
N GLN A 30 -35.52 -24.45 33.35
CA GLN A 30 -35.60 -23.03 32.99
C GLN A 30 -34.39 -22.56 32.17
N ALA A 31 -33.19 -23.06 32.51
CA ALA A 31 -31.98 -22.68 31.81
C ALA A 31 -31.75 -23.46 30.49
N GLY A 32 -32.51 -24.54 30.24
CA GLY A 32 -32.36 -25.41 29.08
C GLY A 32 -31.06 -26.23 29.09
N ILE A 33 -30.68 -26.77 30.27
CA ILE A 33 -29.42 -27.49 30.48
C ILE A 33 -29.70 -28.89 31.04
N SER A 34 -28.89 -29.88 30.66
CA SER A 34 -28.93 -31.19 31.29
C SER A 34 -28.44 -31.15 32.75
N ARG A 35 -29.17 -31.83 33.65
CA ARG A 35 -28.80 -32.03 35.06
C ARG A 35 -27.36 -32.56 35.22
N VAL A 36 -26.91 -33.45 34.33
CA VAL A 36 -25.55 -34.02 34.36
C VAL A 36 -24.46 -32.97 34.11
N VAL A 37 -24.77 -31.95 33.32
CA VAL A 37 -23.85 -30.82 33.06
C VAL A 37 -23.84 -29.87 34.25
N PHE A 38 -25.01 -29.61 34.84
CA PHE A 38 -25.14 -28.77 36.03
C PHE A 38 -24.40 -29.36 37.24
N TYR A 39 -24.59 -30.65 37.55
CA TYR A 39 -23.88 -31.30 38.65
C TYR A 39 -22.36 -31.28 38.47
N ARG A 40 -21.86 -31.35 37.23
CA ARG A 40 -20.42 -31.18 36.95
C ARG A 40 -19.91 -29.77 37.26
N TRP A 41 -20.74 -28.75 37.12
CA TRP A 41 -20.37 -27.38 37.52
C TRP A 41 -20.46 -27.20 39.03
N LEU A 42 -21.53 -27.71 39.65
CA LEU A 42 -21.75 -27.65 41.10
C LEU A 42 -20.60 -28.29 41.86
N LYS A 43 -20.20 -29.51 41.48
CA LYS A 43 -19.07 -30.23 42.08
C LYS A 43 -17.77 -29.42 42.00
N ARG A 44 -17.46 -28.84 40.83
CA ARG A 44 -16.25 -28.00 40.67
C ARG A 44 -16.30 -26.71 41.49
N TYR A 45 -17.47 -26.11 41.61
CA TYR A 45 -17.65 -24.90 42.41
C TYR A 45 -17.44 -25.19 43.90
N GLN A 46 -17.96 -26.32 44.39
CA GLN A 46 -17.72 -26.79 45.76
C GLN A 46 -16.23 -27.09 46.02
N GLU A 47 -15.53 -27.68 45.04
CA GLU A 47 -14.11 -28.03 45.17
C GLU A 47 -13.14 -26.82 45.11
N THR A 48 -13.50 -25.75 44.38
CA THR A 48 -12.53 -24.68 44.04
C THR A 48 -13.01 -23.26 44.36
N GLY A 49 -14.27 -23.07 44.74
CA GLY A 49 -14.89 -21.76 44.94
C GLY A 49 -15.06 -20.92 43.66
N LYS A 50 -14.65 -21.41 42.48
CA LYS A 50 -14.68 -20.69 41.21
C LYS A 50 -15.23 -21.56 40.09
N ILE A 51 -16.08 -20.99 39.23
CA ILE A 51 -16.48 -21.64 37.98
C ILE A 51 -15.48 -21.24 36.90
N ILE A 52 -14.41 -22.01 36.78
CA ILE A 52 -13.47 -21.84 35.66
C ILE A 52 -14.18 -22.41 34.40
N ALA A 53 -14.20 -21.64 33.30
CA ALA A 53 -14.62 -22.15 32.00
C ALA A 53 -14.03 -23.54 31.78
N SER A 54 -14.85 -24.50 31.33
CA SER A 54 -14.33 -25.82 30.97
C SER A 54 -13.15 -25.56 30.05
N LYS A 55 -11.92 -25.89 30.47
CA LYS A 55 -10.77 -25.97 29.57
C LYS A 55 -11.33 -26.70 28.38
N THR A 56 -11.45 -26.02 27.23
CA THR A 56 -11.77 -26.70 25.98
C THR A 56 -10.80 -27.84 25.97
N SER A 57 -11.32 -29.07 26.10
CA SER A 57 -10.44 -30.23 26.09
C SER A 57 -9.66 -30.03 24.80
N ARG A 58 -8.35 -29.72 24.93
CA ARG A 58 -7.52 -29.58 23.75
C ARG A 58 -7.73 -30.91 23.08
N LEU A 59 -8.42 -30.93 21.94
CA LEU A 59 -8.63 -32.12 21.15
C LEU A 59 -7.28 -32.81 21.16
N ARG A 60 -7.17 -33.93 21.90
CA ARG A 60 -5.93 -34.68 21.97
C ARG A 60 -5.74 -35.08 20.52
N ARG A 61 -4.89 -34.35 19.80
CA ARG A 61 -4.57 -34.66 18.41
C ARG A 61 -4.09 -36.10 18.47
N GLY A 62 -4.87 -37.02 17.89
CA GLY A 62 -4.56 -38.44 17.95
C GLY A 62 -3.09 -38.63 17.59
N ARG A 63 -2.36 -39.43 18.38
CA ARG A 63 -0.92 -39.65 18.17
C ARG A 63 -0.73 -40.06 16.71
N ARG A 64 -0.09 -39.19 15.93
CA ARG A 64 0.15 -39.45 14.51
C ARG A 64 1.13 -40.60 14.43
N VAL A 65 0.77 -41.64 13.69
CA VAL A 65 1.67 -42.77 13.42
C VAL A 65 3.00 -42.25 12.86
N LYS A 66 4.12 -42.69 13.45
CA LYS A 66 5.48 -42.28 13.05
C LYS A 66 5.72 -42.59 11.57
N ARG A 67 6.53 -41.76 10.91
CA ARG A 67 6.82 -41.88 9.47
C ARG A 67 7.48 -43.22 9.12
N GLU A 68 8.43 -43.65 9.93
CA GLU A 68 9.13 -44.95 9.79
C GLU A 68 8.14 -46.12 9.74
N LEU A 69 7.14 -46.14 10.63
CA LEU A 69 6.15 -47.21 10.65
C LEU A 69 5.27 -47.20 9.39
N ILE A 70 4.98 -46.02 8.84
CA ILE A 70 4.23 -45.90 7.57
C ILE A 70 5.04 -46.46 6.41
N GLU A 71 6.35 -46.19 6.37
CA GLU A 71 7.25 -46.72 5.33
C GLU A 71 7.37 -48.25 5.43
N LYS A 72 7.44 -48.81 6.65
CA LYS A 72 7.38 -50.28 6.88
C LYS A 72 6.05 -50.90 6.43
N ILE A 73 4.91 -50.25 6.69
CA ILE A 73 3.60 -50.70 6.19
C ILE A 73 3.58 -50.72 4.67
N ILE A 74 4.12 -49.69 4.01
CA ILE A 74 4.19 -49.62 2.54
C ILE A 74 5.10 -50.71 1.98
N ALA A 75 6.26 -50.96 2.59
CA ALA A 75 7.15 -52.04 2.19
C ALA A 75 6.41 -53.39 2.17
N LEU A 76 5.65 -53.69 3.24
CA LEU A 76 4.86 -54.92 3.30
C LEU A 76 3.74 -54.96 2.26
N VAL A 77 3.10 -53.83 1.94
CA VAL A 77 2.08 -53.75 0.89
C VAL A 77 2.66 -53.94 -0.51
N GLN A 78 3.89 -53.46 -0.75
CA GLN A 78 4.58 -53.64 -2.04
C GLN A 78 4.91 -55.11 -2.29
N VAL A 79 5.42 -55.81 -1.27
CA VAL A 79 5.78 -57.24 -1.35
C VAL A 79 4.54 -58.14 -1.32
N ASN A 80 3.57 -57.82 -0.45
CA ASN A 80 2.42 -58.68 -0.16
C ASN A 80 1.09 -57.90 -0.27
N PRO A 81 0.62 -57.54 -1.49
CA PRO A 81 -0.58 -56.73 -1.67
C PRO A 81 -1.87 -57.41 -1.19
N GLY A 82 -1.89 -58.75 -1.16
CA GLY A 82 -3.02 -59.57 -0.69
C GLY A 82 -3.23 -59.58 0.83
N TRP A 83 -2.28 -59.09 1.63
CA TRP A 83 -2.41 -59.16 3.09
C TRP A 83 -3.49 -58.21 3.62
N SER A 84 -4.21 -58.67 4.66
CA SER A 84 -5.18 -57.87 5.40
C SER A 84 -4.49 -56.89 6.35
N SER A 85 -5.20 -55.85 6.80
CA SER A 85 -4.64 -54.91 7.79
C SER A 85 -4.24 -55.62 9.09
N HIS A 86 -4.96 -56.67 9.48
CA HIS A 86 -4.65 -57.51 10.63
C HIS A 86 -3.32 -58.25 10.44
N LYS A 87 -3.13 -58.91 9.29
CA LYS A 87 -1.90 -59.65 8.98
C LYS A 87 -0.67 -58.73 8.95
N ILE A 88 -0.82 -57.54 8.36
CA ILE A 88 0.23 -56.50 8.36
C ILE A 88 0.53 -56.02 9.79
N SER A 89 -0.50 -55.91 10.64
CA SER A 89 -0.34 -55.45 12.02
C SER A 89 0.39 -56.47 12.91
N GLN A 90 0.12 -57.76 12.71
CA GLN A 90 0.82 -58.85 13.40
C GLN A 90 2.29 -58.89 13.01
N GLN A 91 2.61 -58.77 11.71
CA GLN A 91 3.99 -58.78 11.22
C GLN A 91 4.83 -57.62 11.77
N LEU A 92 4.21 -56.45 11.99
CA LEU A 92 4.90 -55.26 12.49
C LEU A 92 4.82 -55.10 14.01
N LEU A 93 4.13 -56.00 14.72
CA LEU A 93 3.86 -55.91 16.15
C LEU A 93 3.25 -54.56 16.57
N VAL A 94 2.26 -54.08 15.80
CA VAL A 94 1.56 -52.81 16.06
C VAL A 94 0.06 -52.99 16.07
N GLY A 95 -0.66 -52.08 16.73
CA GLY A 95 -2.13 -52.16 16.78
C GLY A 95 -2.78 -52.06 15.39
N ASN A 96 -3.68 -53.01 15.07
CA ASN A 96 -4.40 -53.07 13.78
C ASN A 96 -5.11 -51.76 13.43
N HIS A 97 -5.73 -51.09 14.40
CA HIS A 97 -6.41 -49.80 14.16
C HIS A 97 -5.45 -48.73 13.62
N GLY A 98 -4.17 -48.76 14.00
CA GLY A 98 -3.13 -47.88 13.46
C GLY A 98 -2.84 -48.16 11.98
N VAL A 99 -2.69 -49.44 11.63
CA VAL A 99 -2.45 -49.90 10.26
C VAL A 99 -3.63 -49.60 9.35
N GLN A 100 -4.85 -49.93 9.79
CA GLN A 100 -6.07 -49.67 9.03
C GLN A 100 -6.26 -48.17 8.74
N ASN A 101 -5.98 -47.30 9.71
CA ASN A 101 -6.02 -45.85 9.51
C ASN A 101 -4.97 -45.36 8.51
N VAL A 102 -3.76 -45.95 8.52
CA VAL A 102 -2.71 -45.64 7.55
C VAL A 102 -3.13 -46.06 6.14
N LEU A 103 -3.60 -47.30 5.95
CA LEU A 103 -4.06 -47.81 4.67
C LEU A 103 -5.25 -47.01 4.11
N LYS A 104 -6.23 -46.69 4.96
CA LYS A 104 -7.37 -45.85 4.60
C LYS A 104 -6.93 -44.45 4.16
N ARG A 105 -5.99 -43.83 4.88
CA ARG A 105 -5.44 -42.51 4.53
C ARG A 105 -4.67 -42.52 3.22
N LEU A 106 -4.01 -43.63 2.90
CA LEU A 106 -3.23 -43.81 1.67
C LEU A 106 -4.07 -44.34 0.49
N ARG A 107 -5.39 -44.57 0.67
CA ARG A 107 -6.29 -45.18 -0.33
C ARG A 107 -5.86 -46.59 -0.76
N LEU A 108 -5.36 -47.37 0.19
CA LEU A 108 -4.90 -48.76 0.03
C LEU A 108 -5.73 -49.71 0.90
N ASN A 109 -7.02 -49.40 1.08
CA ASN A 109 -7.88 -50.15 2.01
C ASN A 109 -8.32 -51.49 1.41
N THR A 110 -8.54 -51.55 0.09
CA THR A 110 -8.95 -52.78 -0.59
C THR A 110 -7.74 -53.54 -1.16
N ILE A 111 -7.90 -54.85 -1.35
CA ILE A 111 -6.86 -55.70 -1.94
C ILE A 111 -6.53 -55.25 -3.37
N ALA A 112 -7.54 -54.97 -4.19
CA ALA A 112 -7.37 -54.46 -5.55
C ALA A 112 -6.54 -53.16 -5.60
N GLN A 113 -6.79 -52.22 -4.67
CA GLN A 113 -6.01 -50.98 -4.56
C GLN A 113 -4.54 -51.26 -4.24
N ARG A 114 -4.28 -52.23 -3.35
CA ARG A 114 -2.91 -52.64 -2.99
C ARG A 114 -2.19 -53.35 -4.13
N GLN A 115 -2.89 -54.19 -4.90
CA GLN A 115 -2.33 -54.87 -6.08
C GLN A 115 -1.93 -53.87 -7.18
N ILE A 116 -2.82 -52.95 -7.53
CA ILE A 116 -2.53 -51.87 -8.50
C ILE A 116 -1.35 -51.02 -8.01
N PHE A 117 -1.32 -50.71 -6.71
CA PHE A 117 -0.24 -49.93 -6.12
C PHE A 117 1.10 -50.67 -6.13
N SER A 118 1.12 -51.96 -5.79
CA SER A 118 2.31 -52.82 -5.83
C SER A 118 2.86 -52.89 -7.26
N GLN A 119 2.01 -53.14 -8.26
CA GLN A 119 2.41 -53.14 -9.68
C GLN A 119 3.04 -51.80 -10.11
N LYS A 120 2.41 -50.67 -9.77
CA LYS A 120 2.90 -49.33 -10.13
C LYS A 120 4.19 -48.92 -9.41
N THR A 121 4.51 -49.54 -8.28
CA THR A 121 5.64 -49.14 -7.42
C THR A 121 6.71 -50.22 -7.28
N LYS A 122 6.68 -51.24 -8.15
CA LYS A 122 7.57 -52.41 -8.12
C LYS A 122 9.06 -52.04 -8.08
N ASN A 123 9.46 -50.96 -8.75
CA ASN A 123 10.85 -50.50 -8.84
C ASN A 123 11.17 -49.29 -7.93
N LEU A 124 10.27 -48.94 -7.00
CA LEU A 124 10.43 -47.77 -6.13
C LEU A 124 10.72 -48.18 -4.69
N THR A 125 11.65 -47.47 -4.05
CA THR A 125 11.87 -47.60 -2.60
C THR A 125 10.60 -47.20 -1.84
N SER A 126 10.37 -47.75 -0.65
CA SER A 126 9.13 -47.48 0.12
C SER A 126 8.93 -46.00 0.45
N SER A 127 10.01 -45.21 0.60
CA SER A 127 9.92 -43.77 0.78
C SER A 127 9.56 -43.04 -0.53
N GLN A 128 10.05 -43.48 -1.69
CA GLN A 128 9.65 -42.96 -3.00
C GLN A 128 8.19 -43.33 -3.34
N ALA A 129 7.78 -44.56 -3.03
CA ALA A 129 6.40 -45.02 -3.17
C ALA A 129 5.45 -44.25 -2.24
N LEU A 130 5.85 -43.94 -1.01
CA LEU A 130 5.09 -43.07 -0.12
C LEU A 130 4.97 -41.63 -0.67
N LYS A 131 6.03 -41.10 -1.30
CA LYS A 131 6.02 -39.79 -1.97
C LYS A 131 5.13 -39.77 -3.21
N SER A 132 5.05 -40.86 -3.98
CA SER A 132 4.15 -40.95 -5.14
C SER A 132 2.69 -40.92 -4.72
N ILE A 133 2.33 -41.55 -3.58
CA ILE A 133 1.00 -41.38 -2.98
C ILE A 133 0.80 -39.94 -2.51
N HIS A 134 1.76 -39.34 -1.79
CA HIS A 134 1.60 -37.98 -1.25
C HIS A 134 1.46 -36.87 -2.30
N ARG A 135 1.87 -37.10 -3.56
CA ARG A 135 1.57 -36.21 -4.70
C ARG A 135 0.09 -36.17 -5.07
N THR A 136 -0.74 -37.09 -4.56
CA THR A 136 -2.22 -37.04 -4.68
C THR A 136 -2.91 -36.21 -3.58
N ARG A 137 -2.18 -35.31 -2.88
CA ARG A 137 -2.84 -34.06 -2.49
C ARG A 137 -3.11 -33.33 -3.79
N ILE A 138 -4.34 -33.45 -4.28
CA ILE A 138 -4.82 -32.85 -5.52
C ILE A 138 -4.47 -31.36 -5.51
N ASN A 139 -3.29 -31.05 -6.02
CA ASN A 139 -2.87 -29.70 -6.33
C ASN A 139 -3.39 -29.45 -7.72
N LEU A 140 -4.73 -29.35 -7.82
CA LEU A 140 -5.41 -29.00 -9.07
C LEU A 140 -4.74 -27.71 -9.57
N SER A 141 -4.23 -27.71 -10.80
CA SER A 141 -3.68 -26.50 -11.42
C SER A 141 -4.75 -25.43 -11.52
N SER A 142 -4.36 -24.17 -11.68
CA SER A 142 -5.32 -23.06 -11.89
C SER A 142 -6.22 -23.33 -13.10
N GLU A 143 -5.66 -23.90 -14.16
CA GLU A 143 -6.38 -24.30 -15.38
C GLU A 143 -7.47 -25.34 -15.10
N LYS A 144 -7.12 -26.44 -14.42
CA LYS A 144 -8.10 -27.48 -14.06
C LYS A 144 -9.19 -26.97 -13.10
N ARG A 145 -8.88 -25.96 -12.28
CA ARG A 145 -9.91 -25.29 -11.44
C ARG A 145 -10.86 -24.46 -12.27
N LEU A 146 -10.35 -23.79 -13.31
CA LEU A 146 -11.13 -22.98 -14.23
C LEU A 146 -12.05 -23.87 -15.07
N GLU A 147 -11.50 -24.93 -15.67
CA GLU A 147 -12.25 -25.96 -16.43
C GLU A 147 -13.44 -26.50 -15.62
N MET A 148 -13.17 -26.94 -14.39
CA MET A 148 -14.19 -27.44 -13.48
C MET A 148 -15.29 -26.42 -13.16
N ILE A 149 -14.94 -25.13 -13.03
CA ILE A 149 -15.93 -24.06 -12.78
C ILE A 149 -16.72 -23.76 -14.06
N GLN A 150 -16.07 -23.77 -15.22
CA GLN A 150 -16.71 -23.54 -16.51
C GLN A 150 -17.72 -24.63 -16.84
N ARG A 151 -17.44 -25.91 -16.56
CA ARG A 151 -18.42 -27.01 -16.76
C ARG A 151 -19.70 -26.84 -15.94
N VAL A 152 -19.60 -26.23 -14.76
CA VAL A 152 -20.79 -25.92 -13.94
C VAL A 152 -21.52 -24.67 -14.43
N ILE A 153 -20.81 -23.63 -14.89
CA ILE A 153 -21.43 -22.35 -15.29
C ILE A 153 -21.94 -22.39 -16.74
N ARG A 154 -21.15 -22.92 -17.66
CA ARG A 154 -21.41 -22.94 -19.12
C ARG A 154 -22.25 -24.15 -19.50
N ASP A 155 -21.85 -25.33 -19.05
CA ASP A 155 -22.45 -26.61 -19.46
C ASP A 155 -23.56 -27.06 -18.50
N ASN A 156 -23.83 -26.25 -17.45
CA ASN A 156 -24.86 -26.44 -16.44
C ASN A 156 -24.83 -27.82 -15.75
N GLU A 157 -23.64 -28.42 -15.65
CA GLU A 157 -23.46 -29.72 -15.01
C GLU A 157 -23.68 -29.66 -13.49
N SER A 158 -24.15 -30.78 -12.90
CA SER A 158 -24.34 -30.88 -11.46
C SER A 158 -23.02 -30.72 -10.70
N VAL A 159 -22.96 -29.75 -9.78
CA VAL A 159 -21.82 -29.53 -8.86
C VAL A 159 -21.41 -30.83 -8.14
N ALA A 160 -22.38 -31.69 -7.80
CA ALA A 160 -22.12 -32.97 -7.15
C ALA A 160 -21.43 -33.99 -8.06
N HIS A 161 -21.70 -33.96 -9.36
CA HIS A 161 -21.05 -34.80 -10.37
C HIS A 161 -19.62 -34.31 -10.60
N VAL A 162 -19.46 -33.03 -10.95
CA VAL A 162 -18.16 -32.40 -11.22
C VAL A 162 -17.20 -32.51 -10.02
N CYS A 163 -17.67 -32.30 -8.80
CA CYS A 163 -16.81 -32.46 -7.61
C CYS A 163 -16.31 -33.90 -7.41
N ARG A 164 -17.12 -34.92 -7.78
CA ARG A 164 -16.71 -36.33 -7.68
C ARG A 164 -15.65 -36.68 -8.70
N GLU A 165 -15.82 -36.20 -9.93
CA GLU A 165 -14.88 -36.39 -11.05
C GLU A 165 -13.52 -35.75 -10.76
N PHE A 166 -13.51 -34.46 -10.39
CA PHE A 166 -12.27 -33.74 -10.03
C PHE A 166 -11.73 -34.10 -8.64
N HIS A 167 -12.39 -35.04 -7.94
CA HIS A 167 -12.02 -35.55 -6.62
C HIS A 167 -11.86 -34.46 -5.54
N ILE A 168 -12.67 -33.41 -5.60
CA ILE A 168 -12.67 -32.32 -4.62
C ILE A 168 -13.94 -32.34 -3.77
N SER A 169 -13.86 -31.71 -2.59
CA SER A 169 -15.06 -31.54 -1.76
C SER A 169 -15.90 -30.36 -2.24
N ARG A 170 -17.24 -30.47 -2.16
CA ARG A 170 -18.17 -29.36 -2.48
C ARG A 170 -17.82 -28.04 -1.76
N PRO A 171 -17.41 -28.01 -0.48
CA PRO A 171 -16.96 -26.76 0.16
C PRO A 171 -15.71 -26.14 -0.47
N THR A 172 -14.81 -26.97 -1.02
CA THR A 172 -13.62 -26.48 -1.74
C THR A 172 -14.01 -25.89 -3.08
N PHE A 173 -14.97 -26.52 -3.78
CA PHE A 173 -15.56 -25.99 -5.01
C PHE A 173 -16.17 -24.61 -4.77
N TYR A 174 -17.12 -24.47 -3.84
CA TYR A 174 -17.76 -23.17 -3.56
C TYR A 174 -16.76 -22.11 -3.09
N LYS A 175 -15.71 -22.51 -2.36
CA LYS A 175 -14.61 -21.61 -1.98
C LYS A 175 -13.83 -21.09 -3.19
N TRP A 176 -13.63 -21.90 -4.23
CA TRP A 176 -12.98 -21.47 -5.47
C TRP A 176 -13.94 -20.70 -6.38
N LEU A 177 -15.20 -21.12 -6.50
CA LEU A 177 -16.25 -20.41 -7.22
C LEU A 177 -16.44 -18.97 -6.69
N LYS A 178 -16.51 -18.80 -5.37
CA LYS A 178 -16.57 -17.48 -4.74
C LYS A 178 -15.36 -16.60 -5.08
N ARG A 179 -14.18 -17.20 -5.25
CA ARG A 179 -12.98 -16.46 -5.65
C ARG A 179 -12.99 -16.11 -7.13
N TYR A 180 -13.47 -17.02 -7.97
CA TYR A 180 -13.61 -16.79 -9.41
C TYR A 180 -14.51 -15.58 -9.71
N TYR A 181 -15.65 -15.45 -9.01
CA TYR A 181 -16.51 -14.26 -9.12
C TYR A 181 -15.84 -12.96 -8.66
N GLN A 182 -14.79 -13.02 -7.84
CA GLN A 182 -14.03 -11.84 -7.43
C GLN A 182 -12.94 -11.51 -8.44
N SER A 183 -12.20 -12.52 -8.91
CA SER A 183 -11.24 -12.41 -10.00
C SER A 183 -10.84 -13.79 -10.53
N THR A 184 -10.50 -13.87 -11.83
CA THR A 184 -9.97 -15.08 -12.46
C THR A 184 -8.64 -15.53 -11.83
N GLU A 185 -7.80 -14.59 -11.39
CA GLU A 185 -6.58 -14.83 -10.62
C GLU A 185 -6.84 -15.45 -9.22
N GLY A 186 -8.07 -15.36 -8.71
CA GLY A 186 -8.49 -15.93 -7.43
C GLY A 186 -8.33 -17.45 -7.34
N LEU A 187 -8.18 -18.13 -8.48
CA LEU A 187 -7.96 -19.58 -8.58
C LEU A 187 -6.50 -20.01 -8.35
N LEU A 188 -5.56 -19.07 -8.30
CA LEU A 188 -4.15 -19.34 -8.03
C LEU A 188 -3.89 -19.91 -6.62
N ASN A 189 -2.79 -20.64 -6.47
CA ASN A 189 -2.35 -21.20 -5.20
C ASN A 189 -1.86 -20.09 -4.24
N ARG A 190 -2.57 -19.92 -3.11
CA ARG A 190 -2.18 -18.96 -2.07
C ARG A 190 -1.26 -19.60 -1.03
N LYS A 191 -0.19 -18.90 -0.65
CA LYS A 191 0.66 -19.26 0.51
C LYS A 191 -0.10 -18.99 1.81
N SER A 192 0.16 -19.81 2.85
CA SER A 192 -0.41 -19.60 4.18
C SER A 192 0.18 -18.33 4.82
N LYS A 193 -0.66 -17.43 5.32
CA LYS A 193 -0.22 -16.20 6.02
C LYS A 193 -0.08 -16.52 7.52
N ILE A 194 1.16 -16.62 8.01
CA ILE A 194 1.44 -16.74 9.46
C ILE A 194 1.17 -15.38 10.11
N LYS A 195 0.29 -15.34 11.12
CA LYS A 195 -0.11 -14.07 11.78
C LYS A 195 0.79 -13.66 12.95
N HIS A 196 1.34 -14.59 13.74
CA HIS A 196 2.16 -14.29 14.93
C HIS A 196 3.04 -15.49 15.33
N TYR A 197 4.25 -15.24 15.81
CA TYR A 197 5.16 -16.29 16.33
C TYR A 197 5.03 -16.46 17.85
N TYR A 198 5.18 -17.67 18.38
CA TYR A 198 4.95 -17.96 19.80
C TYR A 198 5.86 -17.20 20.80
N ARG A 199 7.01 -16.68 20.35
CA ARG A 199 7.96 -15.86 21.15
C ARG A 199 7.95 -14.38 20.77
N GLN A 200 7.03 -13.97 19.90
CA GLN A 200 6.92 -12.58 19.53
C GLN A 200 6.28 -11.79 20.67
N THR A 201 6.82 -10.61 20.93
CA THR A 201 6.31 -9.69 21.94
C THR A 201 4.84 -9.35 21.63
N PRO A 202 3.92 -9.42 22.59
CA PRO A 202 2.53 -9.03 22.36
C PRO A 202 2.40 -7.57 21.91
N ALA A 203 1.44 -7.29 21.03
CA ALA A 203 1.24 -5.96 20.40
C ALA A 203 1.18 -4.82 21.43
N LYS A 204 0.49 -5.02 22.56
CA LYS A 204 0.40 -4.04 23.65
C LYS A 204 1.76 -3.55 24.17
N PHE A 205 2.76 -4.42 24.25
CA PHE A 205 4.10 -4.04 24.70
C PHE A 205 4.94 -3.44 23.55
N GLU A 206 4.66 -3.81 22.30
CA GLU A 206 5.28 -3.16 21.13
C GLU A 206 4.82 -1.72 20.97
N GLU A 207 3.52 -1.45 21.15
CA GLU A 207 2.96 -0.09 21.17
C GLU A 207 3.61 0.78 22.24
N MET A 208 3.91 0.21 23.41
CA MET A 208 4.59 0.90 24.50
C MET A 208 6.06 1.19 24.16
N ILE A 209 6.74 0.28 23.45
CA ILE A 209 8.08 0.53 22.93
C ILE A 209 8.04 1.65 21.88
N PHE A 210 7.06 1.64 20.97
CA PHE A 210 6.89 2.69 19.97
C PHE A 210 6.58 4.04 20.60
N SER A 211 5.72 4.11 21.61
CA SER A 211 5.40 5.39 22.27
C SER A 211 6.63 6.01 22.94
N ILE A 212 7.53 5.20 23.50
CA ILE A 212 8.83 5.67 24.02
C ILE A 212 9.73 6.18 22.89
N ILE A 213 9.75 5.48 21.74
CA ILE A 213 10.52 5.90 20.56
C ILE A 213 9.99 7.20 19.95
N LEU A 214 8.67 7.42 19.96
CA LEU A 214 8.06 8.65 19.48
C LEU A 214 8.45 9.86 20.33
N LYS A 215 8.54 9.66 21.66
CA LYS A 215 8.94 10.71 22.60
C LYS A 215 10.45 10.95 22.63
N ASN A 216 11.25 9.87 22.54
CA ASN A 216 12.71 9.90 22.66
C ASN A 216 13.35 9.04 21.57
N PRO A 217 13.39 9.51 20.31
CA PRO A 217 13.95 8.76 19.18
C PRO A 217 15.43 8.41 19.37
N GLU A 218 16.13 9.15 20.23
CA GLU A 218 17.53 8.98 20.54
C GLU A 218 17.86 7.79 21.45
N PHE A 219 16.85 7.18 22.07
CA PHE A 219 17.10 6.09 23.00
C PHE A 219 17.54 4.81 22.27
N GLY A 220 18.71 4.30 22.66
CA GLY A 220 19.15 2.95 22.29
C GLY A 220 18.41 1.87 23.10
N VAL A 221 18.60 0.60 22.74
CA VAL A 221 17.90 -0.54 23.35
C VAL A 221 17.94 -0.52 24.89
N LYS A 222 19.12 -0.25 25.49
CA LYS A 222 19.27 -0.16 26.95
C LYS A 222 18.41 0.95 27.56
N ARG A 223 18.42 2.15 26.96
CA ARG A 223 17.64 3.30 27.45
C ARG A 223 16.13 3.06 27.29
N ILE A 224 15.72 2.42 26.20
CA ILE A 224 14.30 2.02 26.00
C ILE A 224 13.86 1.02 27.07
N VAL A 225 14.69 0.03 27.39
CA VAL A 225 14.40 -0.94 28.47
C VAL A 225 14.29 -0.25 29.82
N THR A 226 15.16 0.71 30.12
CA THR A 226 15.11 1.49 31.37
C THR A 226 13.86 2.37 31.45
N ALA A 227 13.43 2.92 30.32
CA ALA A 227 12.24 3.77 30.23
C ALA A 227 10.91 2.98 30.22
N LEU A 228 10.95 1.66 30.02
CA LEU A 228 9.76 0.82 30.09
C LEU A 228 9.27 0.67 31.55
N PRO A 229 7.95 0.63 31.78
CA PRO A 229 7.41 0.37 33.11
C PRO A 229 7.93 -0.94 33.67
N ARG A 230 8.24 -0.94 34.97
CA ARG A 230 8.68 -2.14 35.69
C ARG A 230 7.50 -2.76 36.41
N ALA A 231 7.37 -4.08 36.27
CA ALA A 231 6.45 -4.89 37.07
C ALA A 231 7.30 -5.77 38.00
N ALA A 232 7.05 -5.72 39.30
CA ALA A 232 7.82 -6.47 40.31
C ALA A 232 9.35 -6.28 40.18
N GLY A 233 9.80 -5.03 39.99
CA GLY A 233 11.23 -4.69 39.89
C GLY A 233 11.92 -5.05 38.58
N LYS A 234 11.22 -5.69 37.61
CA LYS A 234 11.78 -6.06 36.29
C LYS A 234 11.06 -5.33 35.17
N ALA A 235 11.79 -4.94 34.11
CA ALA A 235 11.20 -4.33 32.92
C ALA A 235 10.23 -5.31 32.24
N LEU A 236 9.07 -4.82 31.80
CA LEU A 236 8.03 -5.63 31.15
C LEU A 236 8.53 -6.36 29.89
N VAL A 237 9.48 -5.78 29.17
CA VAL A 237 10.17 -6.41 28.04
C VAL A 237 11.67 -6.30 28.26
N GLY A 238 12.35 -7.46 28.23
CA GLY A 238 13.80 -7.52 28.38
C GLY A 238 14.55 -6.99 27.14
N TYR A 239 15.86 -6.81 27.29
CA TYR A 239 16.76 -6.29 26.24
C TYR A 239 16.56 -6.94 24.87
N HIS A 240 16.61 -8.27 24.79
CA HIS A 240 16.44 -8.98 23.53
C HIS A 240 15.01 -8.89 22.97
N GLY A 241 14.01 -8.67 23.81
CA GLY A 241 12.63 -8.43 23.38
C GLY A 241 12.51 -7.09 22.67
N VAL A 242 13.06 -6.02 23.27
CA VAL A 242 13.11 -4.69 22.65
C VAL A 242 13.95 -4.72 21.38
N GLN A 243 15.14 -5.33 21.42
CA GLN A 243 16.02 -5.47 20.25
C GLN A 243 15.30 -6.14 19.07
N ARG A 244 14.62 -7.27 19.29
CA ARG A 244 13.88 -7.97 18.23
C ARG A 244 12.70 -7.18 17.70
N VAL A 245 12.02 -6.41 18.55
CA VAL A 245 10.93 -5.50 18.12
C VAL A 245 11.50 -4.40 17.23
N LEU A 246 12.64 -3.81 17.59
CA LEU A 246 13.30 -2.81 16.77
C LEU A 246 13.81 -3.40 15.45
N GLU A 247 14.48 -4.55 15.46
CA GLU A 247 15.00 -5.21 14.25
C GLU A 247 13.89 -5.55 13.26
N ARG A 248 12.78 -6.15 13.73
CA ARG A 248 11.66 -6.51 12.86
C ARG A 248 10.98 -5.29 12.23
N ASN A 249 10.92 -4.17 12.96
CA ASN A 249 10.34 -2.92 12.47
C ASN A 249 11.40 -1.99 11.85
N ARG A 250 12.63 -2.47 11.64
CA ARG A 250 13.76 -1.70 11.09
C ARG A 250 14.09 -0.43 11.90
N LEU A 251 13.85 -0.40 13.20
CA LEU A 251 14.14 0.72 14.11
C LEU A 251 15.41 0.51 14.95
N ASN A 252 16.36 -0.28 14.46
CA ASN A 252 17.60 -0.64 15.17
C ASN A 252 18.54 0.57 15.35
N THR A 253 18.61 1.45 14.36
CA THR A 253 19.46 2.65 14.36
C THR A 253 18.69 3.89 14.83
N HIS A 254 19.39 4.82 15.48
CA HIS A 254 18.87 6.14 15.87
C HIS A 254 18.14 6.85 14.72
N VAL A 255 18.81 6.96 13.56
CA VAL A 255 18.28 7.64 12.36
C VAL A 255 16.91 7.10 11.95
N ARG A 256 16.72 5.78 11.99
CA ARG A 256 15.45 5.13 11.65
C ARG A 256 14.36 5.35 12.70
N ARG A 257 14.71 5.42 13.99
CA ARG A 257 13.77 5.78 15.07
C ARG A 257 13.31 7.24 14.93
N LEU A 258 14.22 8.14 14.60
CA LEU A 258 13.91 9.55 14.34
C LEU A 258 13.02 9.71 13.11
N ALA A 259 13.32 9.01 12.01
CA ALA A 259 12.48 8.99 10.82
C ALA A 259 11.08 8.43 11.11
N TYR A 260 10.99 7.36 11.90
CA TYR A 260 9.73 6.77 12.35
C TYR A 260 8.90 7.75 13.19
N ALA A 261 9.52 8.44 14.16
CA ALA A 261 8.86 9.47 14.95
C ALA A 261 8.32 10.62 14.09
N ARG A 262 9.12 11.10 13.12
CA ARG A 262 8.71 12.13 12.16
C ARG A 262 7.59 11.67 11.22
N SER A 263 7.57 10.40 10.81
CA SER A 263 6.51 9.84 9.95
C SER A 263 5.18 9.64 10.70
N GLN A 264 5.22 9.27 11.97
CA GLN A 264 4.02 9.04 12.78
C GLN A 264 3.40 10.36 13.26
N ALA A 265 4.20 11.41 13.44
CA ALA A 265 3.71 12.77 13.69
C ALA A 265 2.92 13.36 12.50
N ARG A 266 2.95 12.73 11.32
CA ARG A 266 2.29 13.20 10.09
C ARG A 266 0.93 12.57 9.78
N LEU A 267 0.25 11.89 10.72
CA LEU A 267 -1.07 11.31 10.43
C LEU A 267 -2.10 11.47 11.56
N PRO A 268 -3.16 12.27 11.35
CA PRO A 268 -4.51 11.88 11.71
C PRO A 268 -5.16 11.13 10.54
N ILE A 269 -5.24 9.81 10.72
CA ILE A 269 -6.26 8.85 10.25
C ILE A 269 -7.18 9.28 9.08
N ILE A 270 -6.91 8.73 7.89
CA ILE A 270 -7.87 8.63 6.78
C ILE A 270 -8.92 7.57 7.14
N ALA A 271 -9.94 7.97 7.90
CA ALA A 271 -11.17 7.20 8.12
C ALA A 271 -12.45 7.74 7.42
N PRO A 272 -12.51 8.91 6.74
CA PRO A 272 -13.79 9.37 6.18
C PRO A 272 -14.01 8.99 4.70
N LEU A 273 -13.03 8.37 4.02
CA LEU A 273 -13.07 8.20 2.57
C LEU A 273 -14.13 7.17 2.10
N ILE A 274 -14.46 6.18 2.94
CA ILE A 274 -15.48 5.16 2.62
C ILE A 274 -16.91 5.70 2.85
N ASN A 275 -17.10 6.65 3.76
CA ASN A 275 -18.40 7.27 3.98
C ASN A 275 -18.69 8.32 2.90
N TRP A 276 -17.70 9.12 2.52
CA TRP A 276 -17.87 10.14 1.47
C TRP A 276 -18.27 9.55 0.10
N LEU A 277 -17.76 8.38 -0.28
CA LEU A 277 -18.17 7.71 -1.52
C LEU A 277 -19.63 7.25 -1.50
N LYS A 278 -20.17 6.90 -0.33
CA LYS A 278 -21.59 6.56 -0.15
C LYS A 278 -22.45 7.82 -0.16
N ASP A 279 -22.01 8.86 0.56
CA ASP A 279 -22.72 10.14 0.62
C ASP A 279 -22.76 10.82 -0.76
N LEU A 280 -21.72 10.67 -1.57
CA LEU A 280 -21.65 11.20 -2.94
C LEU A 280 -22.50 10.38 -3.92
N GLN A 281 -22.62 9.06 -3.74
CA GLN A 281 -23.61 8.25 -4.48
C GLN A 281 -25.05 8.63 -4.10
N GLN A 282 -25.29 8.99 -2.84
CA GLN A 282 -26.59 9.42 -2.33
C GLN A 282 -26.94 10.85 -2.81
N LEU A 283 -25.97 11.76 -2.83
CA LEU A 283 -26.08 13.12 -3.40
C LEU A 283 -26.35 13.09 -4.92
N ILE A 284 -25.69 12.20 -5.66
CA ILE A 284 -25.99 12.00 -7.09
C ILE A 284 -27.39 11.40 -7.28
N GLY A 285 -27.82 10.50 -6.39
CA GLY A 285 -29.18 9.95 -6.38
C GLY A 285 -30.27 10.99 -6.06
N GLU A 286 -29.98 11.94 -5.18
CA GLU A 286 -30.90 13.03 -4.80
C GLU A 286 -30.93 14.18 -5.83
N ILE A 287 -29.81 14.45 -6.51
CA ILE A 287 -29.77 15.40 -7.65
C ILE A 287 -30.60 14.89 -8.85
N VAL A 288 -30.80 13.56 -8.96
CA VAL A 288 -31.53 12.93 -10.07
C VAL A 288 -33.01 12.65 -9.73
N ASN A 289 -33.42 12.78 -8.47
CA ASN A 289 -34.82 12.60 -8.07
C ASN A 289 -35.53 13.95 -7.83
N ILE A 290 -35.71 14.71 -8.90
CA ILE A 290 -36.91 15.53 -9.02
C ILE A 290 -38.02 14.56 -9.45
N SER A 291 -38.96 14.36 -8.53
CA SER A 291 -40.29 13.74 -8.65
C SER A 291 -40.60 12.96 -9.95
N VAL A 292 -40.74 11.65 -9.75
CA VAL A 292 -41.37 10.64 -10.61
C VAL A 292 -42.50 11.16 -11.51
N LEU A 293 -42.27 11.15 -12.81
CA LEU A 293 -43.23 10.81 -13.86
C LEU A 293 -42.49 9.88 -14.86
N PRO A 294 -43.17 8.89 -15.47
CA PRO A 294 -42.49 7.82 -16.20
C PRO A 294 -41.73 8.37 -17.41
N PRO A 295 -40.63 7.71 -17.83
CA PRO A 295 -39.64 8.33 -18.71
C PRO A 295 -40.18 8.45 -20.15
N PRO A 296 -40.25 9.65 -20.74
CA PRO A 296 -40.19 9.77 -22.18
C PRO A 296 -38.72 9.63 -22.62
N LYS A 297 -38.53 8.75 -23.60
CA LYS A 297 -37.29 8.34 -24.28
C LYS A 297 -36.11 9.33 -24.21
N ALA A 298 -34.94 8.77 -23.88
CA ALA A 298 -33.63 9.36 -23.59
C ALA A 298 -32.95 10.27 -24.67
N ARG A 299 -33.69 10.99 -25.52
CA ARG A 299 -33.11 11.89 -26.53
C ARG A 299 -32.90 13.35 -26.08
N ILE A 300 -33.56 13.81 -25.01
CA ILE A 300 -33.61 15.25 -24.69
C ILE A 300 -32.42 15.73 -23.83
N TYR A 301 -31.88 14.89 -22.94
CA TYR A 301 -30.78 15.30 -22.04
C TYR A 301 -29.41 15.44 -22.72
N HIS A 302 -29.14 14.68 -23.78
CA HIS A 302 -27.93 14.86 -24.60
C HIS A 302 -28.01 16.06 -25.55
N LEU A 303 -29.22 16.57 -25.82
CA LEU A 303 -29.45 17.78 -26.61
C LEU A 303 -29.39 19.08 -25.77
N ALA A 304 -29.89 19.06 -24.54
CA ALA A 304 -30.01 20.26 -23.71
C ALA A 304 -28.67 20.78 -23.14
N ARG A 305 -27.71 19.89 -22.90
CA ARG A 305 -26.40 20.25 -22.31
C ARG A 305 -25.54 21.18 -23.20
N PRO A 306 -25.32 20.89 -24.50
CA PRO A 306 -24.63 21.84 -25.38
C PRO A 306 -25.45 23.10 -25.63
N PHE A 307 -26.79 23.00 -25.61
CA PHE A 307 -27.69 24.12 -25.85
C PHE A 307 -27.65 25.16 -24.73
N LEU A 308 -27.67 24.74 -23.46
CA LEU A 308 -27.61 25.65 -22.31
C LEU A 308 -26.27 26.39 -22.21
N THR A 309 -25.15 25.70 -22.48
CA THR A 309 -23.82 26.32 -22.50
C THR A 309 -23.65 27.27 -23.69
N SER A 310 -24.21 26.91 -24.85
CA SER A 310 -24.19 27.77 -26.04
C SER A 310 -25.09 29.00 -25.87
N LEU A 311 -26.23 28.87 -25.17
CA LEU A 311 -27.16 29.96 -24.90
C LEU A 311 -26.53 31.00 -23.96
N LEU A 312 -25.93 30.57 -22.85
CA LEU A 312 -25.28 31.48 -21.91
C LEU A 312 -24.08 32.21 -22.55
N PHE A 313 -23.32 31.52 -23.40
CA PHE A 313 -22.21 32.13 -24.14
C PHE A 313 -22.71 33.14 -25.18
N SER A 314 -23.78 32.81 -25.91
CA SER A 314 -24.39 33.69 -26.91
C SER A 314 -25.02 34.95 -26.28
N VAL A 315 -25.69 34.81 -25.12
CA VAL A 315 -26.28 35.96 -24.40
C VAL A 315 -25.19 36.87 -23.82
N PHE A 316 -24.11 36.32 -23.29
CA PHE A 316 -22.99 37.13 -22.77
C PHE A 316 -22.28 37.90 -23.90
N PHE A 317 -21.95 37.24 -25.01
CA PHE A 317 -21.29 37.93 -26.13
C PHE A 317 -22.21 38.93 -26.83
N SER A 318 -23.49 38.60 -27.02
CA SER A 318 -24.44 39.54 -27.63
C SER A 318 -24.67 40.78 -26.76
N THR A 319 -24.76 40.64 -25.43
CA THR A 319 -24.89 41.80 -24.52
C THR A 319 -23.63 42.69 -24.50
N VAL A 320 -22.44 42.09 -24.47
CA VAL A 320 -21.16 42.84 -24.54
C VAL A 320 -21.02 43.58 -25.88
N ILE A 321 -21.37 42.92 -26.99
CA ILE A 321 -21.32 43.52 -28.32
C ILE A 321 -22.34 44.66 -28.44
N ILE A 322 -23.61 44.44 -28.07
CA ILE A 322 -24.67 45.45 -28.15
C ILE A 322 -24.34 46.66 -27.27
N PHE A 323 -23.84 46.43 -26.06
CA PHE A 323 -23.43 47.50 -25.14
C PHE A 323 -22.22 48.29 -25.67
N GLY A 324 -21.22 47.60 -26.21
CA GLY A 324 -20.04 48.23 -26.82
C GLY A 324 -20.41 49.10 -28.04
N PHE A 325 -21.28 48.60 -28.92
CA PHE A 325 -21.80 49.38 -30.05
C PHE A 325 -22.61 50.59 -29.58
N ARG A 326 -23.47 50.45 -28.57
CA ARG A 326 -24.28 51.56 -28.05
C ARG A 326 -23.41 52.69 -27.48
N LEU A 327 -22.35 52.35 -26.76
CA LEU A 327 -21.35 53.32 -26.25
C LEU A 327 -20.59 54.02 -27.38
N LEU A 328 -20.26 53.29 -28.45
CA LEU A 328 -19.51 53.83 -29.59
C LEU A 328 -20.35 54.82 -30.42
N PHE A 329 -21.67 54.59 -30.53
CA PHE A 329 -22.59 55.51 -31.21
C PHE A 329 -22.90 56.78 -30.39
N GLN A 330 -22.80 56.73 -29.05
CA GLN A 330 -23.07 57.87 -28.17
C GLN A 330 -21.85 58.77 -27.92
N ALA A 331 -20.66 58.36 -28.34
CA ALA A 331 -19.43 59.14 -28.12
C ALA A 331 -19.38 60.39 -29.02
N PRO A 332 -19.10 61.59 -28.47
CA PRO A 332 -19.25 62.85 -29.21
C PRO A 332 -18.07 63.18 -30.14
N THR A 333 -16.88 62.59 -29.94
CA THR A 333 -15.66 62.94 -30.69
C THR A 333 -15.04 61.74 -31.40
N LEU A 334 -14.36 61.96 -32.53
CA LEU A 334 -13.74 60.87 -33.31
C LEU A 334 -12.69 60.09 -32.50
N ASN A 335 -11.90 60.79 -31.68
CA ASN A 335 -10.86 60.19 -30.83
C ASN A 335 -11.46 59.34 -29.71
N SER A 336 -12.59 59.74 -29.13
CA SER A 336 -13.27 58.93 -28.12
C SER A 336 -13.90 57.67 -28.71
N LYS A 337 -14.44 57.74 -29.94
CA LYS A 337 -14.92 56.58 -30.69
C LYS A 337 -13.81 55.57 -30.97
N LEU A 338 -12.64 56.03 -31.43
CA LEU A 338 -11.48 55.18 -31.68
C LEU A 338 -10.95 54.54 -30.38
N GLY A 339 -10.88 55.30 -29.28
CA GLY A 339 -10.50 54.77 -27.98
C GLY A 339 -11.45 53.68 -27.47
N LEU A 340 -12.76 53.89 -27.60
CA LEU A 340 -13.79 52.90 -27.24
C LEU A 340 -13.73 51.65 -28.13
N LEU A 341 -13.37 51.79 -29.40
CA LEU A 341 -13.22 50.68 -30.33
C LEU A 341 -12.07 49.76 -29.90
N PHE A 342 -10.89 50.31 -29.62
CA PHE A 342 -9.74 49.52 -29.15
C PHE A 342 -10.00 48.88 -27.78
N ALA A 343 -10.65 49.61 -26.87
CA ALA A 343 -11.03 49.07 -25.56
C ALA A 343 -12.02 47.89 -25.68
N SER A 344 -12.99 48.00 -26.59
CA SER A 344 -13.97 46.94 -26.84
C SER A 344 -13.33 45.68 -27.42
N ILE A 345 -12.40 45.84 -28.37
CA ILE A 345 -11.63 44.72 -28.95
C ILE A 345 -10.80 44.04 -27.87
N ALA A 346 -10.06 44.82 -27.07
CA ALA A 346 -9.25 44.28 -25.98
C ALA A 346 -10.09 43.51 -24.95
N LEU A 347 -11.27 44.03 -24.59
CA LEU A 347 -12.19 43.37 -23.66
C LEU A 347 -12.72 42.04 -24.22
N ILE A 348 -13.06 41.99 -25.50
CA ILE A 348 -13.54 40.77 -26.18
C ILE A 348 -12.43 39.71 -26.22
N THR A 349 -11.23 40.09 -26.67
CA THR A 349 -10.08 39.17 -26.74
C THR A 349 -9.67 38.68 -25.35
N GLY A 350 -9.64 39.56 -24.35
CA GLY A 350 -9.36 39.20 -22.96
C GLY A 350 -10.39 38.25 -22.36
N SER A 351 -11.68 38.47 -22.65
CA SER A 351 -12.78 37.60 -22.18
C SER A 351 -12.69 36.20 -22.76
N LEU A 352 -12.29 36.05 -24.03
CA LEU A 352 -12.06 34.75 -24.66
C LEU A 352 -10.92 33.97 -23.99
N PHE A 353 -9.78 34.63 -23.72
CA PHE A 353 -8.65 34.02 -23.02
C PHE A 353 -9.00 33.64 -21.58
N PHE A 354 -9.77 34.48 -20.89
CA PHE A 354 -10.24 34.21 -19.53
C PHE A 354 -11.14 32.96 -19.49
N ILE A 355 -12.10 32.84 -20.41
CA ILE A 355 -13.01 31.69 -20.47
C ILE A 355 -12.25 30.40 -20.84
N TYR A 356 -11.32 30.47 -21.80
CA TYR A 356 -10.44 29.33 -22.13
C TYR A 356 -9.65 28.85 -20.90
N SER A 357 -9.19 29.81 -20.09
CA SER A 357 -8.38 29.55 -18.90
C SER A 357 -9.22 29.25 -17.64
N PHE A 358 -10.54 29.48 -17.67
CA PHE A 358 -11.41 29.40 -16.49
C PHE A 358 -11.42 28.01 -15.86
N LYS A 359 -11.41 26.95 -16.67
CA LYS A 359 -11.29 25.57 -16.18
C LYS A 359 -9.99 25.36 -15.39
N TYR A 360 -8.90 25.96 -15.84
CA TYR A 360 -7.60 25.87 -15.18
C TYR A 360 -7.56 26.70 -13.89
N TYR A 361 -8.15 27.90 -13.89
CA TYR A 361 -8.28 28.71 -12.67
C TYR A 361 -9.18 28.08 -11.61
N LEU A 362 -10.31 27.48 -12.02
CA LEU A 362 -11.21 26.79 -11.10
C LEU A 362 -10.54 25.57 -10.47
N THR A 363 -9.83 24.78 -11.28
CA THR A 363 -9.07 23.62 -10.76
C THR A 363 -7.94 24.05 -9.83
N LEU A 364 -7.22 25.14 -10.16
CA LEU A 364 -6.20 25.69 -9.30
C LEU A 364 -6.77 26.20 -7.97
N ALA A 365 -7.91 26.91 -8.00
CA ALA A 365 -8.60 27.42 -6.82
C ALA A 365 -9.12 26.30 -5.91
N ILE A 366 -9.68 25.23 -6.49
CA ILE A 366 -10.09 24.04 -5.74
C ILE A 366 -8.87 23.38 -5.06
N VAL A 367 -7.76 23.23 -5.79
CA VAL A 367 -6.53 22.63 -5.25
C VAL A 367 -5.91 23.50 -4.15
N LEU A 368 -5.88 24.83 -4.32
CA LEU A 368 -5.41 25.78 -3.30
C LEU A 368 -6.33 25.84 -2.08
N SER A 369 -7.64 25.70 -2.27
CA SER A 369 -8.63 25.60 -1.19
C SER A 369 -8.32 24.42 -0.27
N PHE A 370 -7.99 23.25 -0.83
CA PHE A 370 -7.56 22.09 -0.03
C PHE A 370 -6.21 22.30 0.66
N SER A 371 -5.32 23.11 0.08
CA SER A 371 -4.00 23.40 0.67
C SER A 371 -4.05 24.40 1.83
N ARG A 372 -5.03 25.31 1.89
CA ARG A 372 -5.17 26.29 2.98
C ARG A 372 -6.04 25.78 4.13
N HIS A 373 -6.94 24.83 3.89
CA HIS A 373 -7.86 24.31 4.91
C HIS A 373 -7.18 23.42 5.98
N SER A 374 -5.93 23.01 5.77
CA SER A 374 -5.15 22.22 6.73
C SER A 374 -4.61 23.00 7.94
N LEU A 375 -4.97 24.29 8.10
CA LEU A 375 -4.54 25.14 9.21
C LEU A 375 -5.68 25.58 10.15
N GLU A 376 -6.94 25.36 9.79
CA GLU A 376 -8.10 25.70 10.64
C GLU A 376 -9.04 24.49 10.70
N GLU A 377 -8.91 23.66 11.74
CA GLU A 377 -9.94 22.68 12.10
C GLU A 377 -10.87 23.28 13.17
N GLY A 378 -12.18 23.14 12.97
CA GLY A 378 -13.15 23.42 14.02
C GLY A 378 -14.63 23.26 13.66
N GLU A 379 -15.09 23.71 12.50
CA GLU A 379 -16.55 23.77 12.24
C GLU A 379 -16.96 23.20 10.88
N GLY A 380 -18.06 22.44 10.88
CA GLY A 380 -18.62 21.80 9.69
C GLY A 380 -19.12 22.82 8.67
N PHE A 381 -18.60 22.74 7.46
CA PHE A 381 -18.92 23.64 6.36
C PHE A 381 -19.93 23.00 5.40
N SER A 382 -21.06 23.67 5.13
CA SER A 382 -22.02 23.30 4.09
C SER A 382 -21.96 24.28 2.92
N PHE A 383 -21.80 23.75 1.69
CA PHE A 383 -21.72 24.52 0.46
C PHE A 383 -23.10 24.63 -0.18
N SER A 384 -23.66 25.85 -0.29
CA SER A 384 -24.93 26.10 -0.97
C SER A 384 -24.71 26.92 -2.25
N LEU A 385 -25.26 26.45 -3.36
CA LEU A 385 -25.18 27.06 -4.69
C LEU A 385 -26.46 27.85 -5.06
N THR A 386 -27.25 28.27 -4.07
CA THR A 386 -28.45 29.08 -4.30
C THR A 386 -28.09 30.56 -4.43
N ALA A 387 -28.27 31.10 -5.63
CA ALA A 387 -28.37 32.54 -5.86
C ALA A 387 -29.58 33.06 -5.07
N GLY A 388 -29.33 33.85 -4.02
CA GLY A 388 -30.36 34.42 -3.17
C GLY A 388 -31.21 35.45 -3.93
N PHE A 389 -32.35 35.01 -4.46
CA PHE A 389 -33.53 35.86 -4.56
C PHE A 389 -34.07 36.08 -3.14
N ASN A 390 -34.18 37.36 -2.76
CA ASN A 390 -34.66 37.78 -1.47
C ASN A 390 -36.17 37.46 -1.35
N GLY A 391 -36.53 36.51 -0.49
CA GLY A 391 -37.91 36.12 -0.26
C GLY A 391 -38.15 35.86 1.22
N LYS A 392 -38.73 36.84 1.92
CA LYS A 392 -39.34 36.67 3.23
C LYS A 392 -40.49 35.66 3.09
N ASN A 393 -40.43 34.53 3.82
CA ASN A 393 -41.59 33.93 4.48
C ASN A 393 -41.26 32.64 5.26
N GLY A 394 -41.71 32.61 6.52
CA GLY A 394 -42.54 31.50 7.03
C GLY A 394 -41.87 30.24 7.57
N ASN A 395 -41.68 30.22 8.91
CA ASN A 395 -41.82 29.08 9.83
C ASN A 395 -41.41 27.66 9.38
N SER A 396 -40.35 27.15 10.00
CA SER A 396 -40.38 25.80 10.60
C SER A 396 -39.40 25.71 11.77
N ARG A 397 -39.95 25.41 12.95
CA ARG A 397 -39.21 25.06 14.17
C ARG A 397 -38.63 23.66 13.99
N LEU A 398 -37.31 23.54 13.97
CA LEU A 398 -36.62 22.28 14.30
C LEU A 398 -35.38 22.60 15.13
N ASN A 399 -35.43 22.06 16.34
CA ASN A 399 -34.44 22.17 17.39
C ASN A 399 -33.21 21.33 17.02
N GLY A 400 -32.07 21.98 16.82
CA GLY A 400 -30.80 21.35 16.51
C GLY A 400 -29.68 22.36 16.72
N ASN A 401 -29.02 22.27 17.88
CA ASN A 401 -27.86 23.09 18.21
C ASN A 401 -26.68 22.67 17.33
N GLY A 402 -26.50 23.36 16.21
CA GLY A 402 -25.37 23.26 15.32
C GLY A 402 -25.14 24.60 14.65
N ASN A 403 -24.14 25.35 15.10
CA ASN A 403 -23.68 26.57 14.43
C ASN A 403 -23.02 26.17 13.10
N GLY A 404 -23.80 26.06 12.04
CA GLY A 404 -23.29 25.97 10.67
C GLY A 404 -23.41 27.35 10.02
N LYS A 405 -22.31 28.10 9.92
CA LYS A 405 -22.29 29.34 9.12
C LYS A 405 -22.26 28.97 7.63
N THR A 406 -23.33 29.28 6.90
CA THR A 406 -23.33 29.20 5.44
C THR A 406 -22.51 30.36 4.86
N VAL A 407 -21.47 30.05 4.08
CA VAL A 407 -20.62 31.06 3.43
C VAL A 407 -21.01 31.16 1.97
N SER A 408 -21.35 32.37 1.52
CA SER A 408 -21.61 32.67 0.10
C SER A 408 -20.38 32.38 -0.77
N PHE A 409 -20.59 31.93 -2.00
CA PHE A 409 -19.53 31.67 -2.99
C PHE A 409 -18.55 32.84 -3.16
N PHE A 410 -19.04 34.08 -3.08
CA PHE A 410 -18.21 35.28 -3.20
C PHE A 410 -17.35 35.55 -1.96
N ALA A 411 -17.85 35.24 -0.77
CA ALA A 411 -17.07 35.34 0.47
C ALA A 411 -15.98 34.25 0.54
N TRP A 412 -16.24 33.06 -0.01
CA TRP A 412 -15.25 32.00 -0.18
C TRP A 412 -14.13 32.40 -1.16
N LEU A 413 -14.48 33.03 -2.30
CA LEU A 413 -13.49 33.57 -3.23
C LEU A 413 -12.64 34.69 -2.61
N GLY A 414 -13.25 35.63 -1.85
CA GLY A 414 -12.54 36.70 -1.17
C GLY A 414 -11.45 36.20 -0.21
N LYS A 415 -11.77 35.15 0.58
CA LYS A 415 -10.79 34.48 1.47
C LYS A 415 -9.65 33.78 0.73
N ILE A 416 -9.89 33.25 -0.46
CA ILE A 416 -8.86 32.58 -1.27
C ILE A 416 -7.87 33.61 -1.81
N PHE A 417 -8.35 34.74 -2.32
CA PHE A 417 -7.53 35.75 -2.98
C PHE A 417 -7.03 36.86 -2.04
N GLY A 418 -7.41 36.84 -0.75
CA GLY A 418 -6.94 37.81 0.25
C GLY A 418 -7.61 39.17 0.17
N VAL A 419 -8.81 39.24 -0.41
CA VAL A 419 -9.61 40.46 -0.52
C VAL A 419 -10.71 40.40 0.53
N SER A 420 -10.54 41.11 1.64
CA SER A 420 -11.59 41.25 2.67
C SER A 420 -12.60 42.30 2.20
N LEU A 421 -13.81 41.84 1.85
CA LEU A 421 -14.99 42.71 1.78
C LEU A 421 -15.68 42.60 3.14
N ASP A 422 -15.13 43.27 4.15
CA ASP A 422 -15.75 43.35 5.46
C ASP A 422 -16.77 44.49 5.46
N ASN A 423 -18.06 44.13 5.44
CA ASN A 423 -19.10 45.01 5.96
C ASN A 423 -19.00 44.97 7.50
N GLY A 424 -18.75 46.14 8.08
CA GLY A 424 -18.36 46.31 9.47
C GLY A 424 -19.38 45.80 10.50
N ASN A 425 -18.83 45.27 11.60
CA ASN A 425 -19.07 45.70 12.99
C ASN A 425 -18.51 44.65 13.97
N GLY A 426 -17.70 45.09 14.94
CA GLY A 426 -17.45 44.33 16.17
C GLY A 426 -16.02 44.40 16.75
N LEU A 427 -15.82 45.33 17.69
CA LEU A 427 -14.71 45.42 18.65
C LEU A 427 -14.64 44.17 19.57
N THR A 428 -13.53 43.69 20.15
CA THR A 428 -12.68 44.28 21.22
C THR A 428 -11.53 43.33 21.61
N ASN A 429 -10.38 43.91 22.03
CA ASN A 429 -9.37 43.54 23.06
C ASN A 429 -8.92 42.07 23.30
N GLY A 430 -7.64 41.75 23.56
CA GLY A 430 -6.44 42.55 23.81
C GLY A 430 -5.22 41.71 24.23
N ASN A 431 -4.09 42.40 24.35
CA ASN A 431 -2.82 42.08 25.04
C ASN A 431 -1.80 41.11 24.41
N GLY A 432 -0.71 41.70 23.91
CA GLY A 432 0.57 41.04 23.67
C GLY A 432 1.54 41.12 24.85
N LEU A 433 2.75 40.57 24.67
CA LEU A 433 4.04 41.10 25.15
C LEU A 433 5.22 40.14 24.82
N LYS A 434 6.13 40.65 23.98
CA LYS A 434 7.61 40.68 24.03
C LYS A 434 8.50 39.41 24.17
N HIS A 435 9.27 39.20 23.10
CA HIS A 435 10.75 39.18 22.97
C HIS A 435 11.68 38.70 24.11
N SER A 436 12.58 37.75 23.77
CA SER A 436 14.06 37.77 23.91
C SER A 436 14.61 36.39 23.46
N GLY A 437 15.68 36.17 22.69
CA GLY A 437 16.83 36.98 22.31
C GLY A 437 18.14 36.31 22.78
N LYS A 438 18.99 35.87 21.81
CA LYS A 438 20.44 35.45 21.84
C LYS A 438 20.68 33.98 21.44
N GLN A 439 21.23 33.68 20.24
CA GLN A 439 22.67 33.69 19.83
C GLN A 439 23.55 32.81 20.72
N ALA A 440 24.43 31.91 20.26
CA ALA A 440 24.92 31.45 18.97
C ALA A 440 25.62 30.10 19.23
N TYR A 441 25.90 29.27 18.23
CA TYR A 441 27.20 28.58 18.04
C TYR A 441 27.12 27.64 16.82
N TYR A 442 27.96 27.96 15.85
CA TYR A 442 28.26 27.18 14.67
C TYR A 442 29.04 25.93 15.11
N ASN A 443 28.53 24.74 14.80
CA ASN A 443 29.37 23.55 14.73
C ASN A 443 28.89 22.66 13.58
N SER A 444 29.77 22.53 12.61
CA SER A 444 29.67 21.77 11.38
C SER A 444 29.67 20.27 11.65
N SER A 445 28.57 19.60 11.29
CA SER A 445 28.55 18.17 10.98
C SER A 445 27.41 17.94 10.00
N VAL A 446 27.76 18.02 8.71
CA VAL A 446 26.88 17.91 7.54
C VAL A 446 26.51 16.43 7.35
N GLU A 447 25.26 16.08 7.65
CA GLU A 447 24.57 14.91 7.09
C GLU A 447 23.31 15.43 6.38
N ASP A 448 23.41 15.53 5.05
CA ASP A 448 22.41 16.15 4.18
C ASP A 448 21.10 15.35 4.13
N SER A 449 20.09 15.86 4.82
CA SER A 449 18.69 15.52 4.60
C SER A 449 18.15 16.28 3.38
N VAL A 450 17.82 15.55 2.33
CA VAL A 450 17.16 16.08 1.14
C VAL A 450 15.64 16.21 1.40
N PRO A 451 14.96 17.29 0.95
CA PRO A 451 13.62 17.65 1.38
C PRO A 451 12.53 16.92 0.57
N THR A 452 11.55 16.36 1.28
CA THR A 452 10.26 15.94 0.70
C THR A 452 9.38 17.16 0.44
N ALA A 453 9.31 17.61 -0.81
CA ALA A 453 8.19 18.45 -1.28
C ALA A 453 7.07 17.54 -1.80
N GLY A 454 5.85 17.84 -1.38
CA GLY A 454 4.66 17.10 -1.74
C GLY A 454 4.15 17.43 -3.14
N GLY A 455 3.69 16.38 -3.84
CA GLY A 455 2.39 16.34 -4.51
C GLY A 455 2.22 17.10 -5.83
N ARG A 456 2.28 16.36 -6.95
CA ARG A 456 1.27 16.44 -8.03
C ARG A 456 0.97 15.03 -8.54
N GLY A 457 -0.32 14.79 -8.83
CA GLY A 457 -0.93 13.47 -8.95
C GLY A 457 -0.40 12.58 -10.06
N GLY A 458 -0.12 11.34 -9.68
CA GLY A 458 -0.10 10.16 -10.53
C GLY A 458 -0.30 8.98 -9.60
N LEU A 459 -1.21 8.07 -9.91
CA LEU A 459 -1.36 6.79 -9.20
C LEU A 459 -0.06 5.99 -9.40
N GLN A 460 0.95 6.19 -8.55
CA GLN A 460 2.14 5.33 -8.57
C GLN A 460 1.76 4.00 -7.91
N PRO A 461 1.92 2.85 -8.60
CA PRO A 461 1.74 1.55 -7.97
C PRO A 461 2.78 1.40 -6.85
N SER A 462 2.37 0.92 -5.68
CA SER A 462 3.29 0.62 -4.59
C SER A 462 4.30 -0.45 -5.02
N LEU A 463 5.56 -0.06 -5.25
CA LEU A 463 6.63 -0.96 -5.72
C LEU A 463 7.28 -1.80 -4.60
N ASP A 464 6.90 -1.56 -3.34
CA ASP A 464 7.47 -2.19 -2.14
C ASP A 464 7.34 -3.72 -2.11
N HIS A 465 6.41 -4.27 -2.88
CA HIS A 465 6.10 -5.70 -2.90
C HIS A 465 6.64 -6.41 -4.16
N ILE A 466 7.23 -5.66 -5.08
CA ILE A 466 7.69 -6.19 -6.35
C ILE A 466 9.18 -6.51 -6.24
N GLU A 467 9.49 -7.79 -6.31
CA GLU A 467 10.86 -8.29 -6.44
C GLU A 467 11.19 -8.45 -7.92
N LEU A 468 12.38 -7.99 -8.31
CA LEU A 468 12.91 -8.21 -9.66
C LEU A 468 13.16 -9.70 -9.87
N LYS A 469 12.41 -10.33 -10.78
CA LYS A 469 12.60 -11.75 -11.13
C LYS A 469 13.92 -11.97 -11.88
N HIS A 470 14.29 -10.99 -12.68
CA HIS A 470 15.50 -10.96 -13.48
C HIS A 470 16.24 -9.64 -13.23
N ARG A 471 17.58 -9.70 -13.16
CA ARG A 471 18.45 -8.54 -12.97
C ARG A 471 19.29 -8.37 -14.25
N PRO A 472 18.75 -7.68 -15.27
CA PRO A 472 19.48 -7.44 -16.52
C PRO A 472 20.72 -6.58 -16.27
N PHE A 473 21.71 -6.67 -17.15
CA PHE A 473 22.86 -5.76 -17.07
C PHE A 473 22.44 -4.36 -17.56
N VAL A 474 22.90 -3.31 -16.88
CA VAL A 474 22.52 -1.92 -17.18
C VAL A 474 23.75 -1.09 -17.52
N SER A 475 23.67 -0.25 -18.55
CA SER A 475 24.69 0.77 -18.82
C SER A 475 24.22 2.14 -18.35
N ILE A 476 25.00 2.79 -17.48
CA ILE A 476 24.72 4.15 -17.03
C ILE A 476 25.50 5.13 -17.90
N HIS A 477 24.83 6.07 -18.58
CA HIS A 477 25.47 7.11 -19.40
C HIS A 477 25.39 8.47 -18.70
N LEU A 478 26.54 9.12 -18.53
CA LEU A 478 26.70 10.39 -17.81
C LEU A 478 27.27 11.45 -18.77
N PRO A 479 26.44 12.27 -19.43
CA PRO A 479 26.91 13.37 -20.26
C PRO A 479 27.31 14.59 -19.42
N PHE A 480 28.55 15.07 -19.60
CA PHE A 480 29.10 16.25 -18.94
C PHE A 480 29.57 17.31 -19.92
N TYR A 481 29.38 18.58 -19.54
CA TYR A 481 29.97 19.73 -20.22
C TYR A 481 30.13 20.91 -19.24
N ASN A 482 31.35 21.16 -18.79
CA ASN A 482 31.72 22.23 -17.85
C ASN A 482 31.02 22.09 -16.47
N GLU A 483 31.04 20.88 -15.92
CA GLU A 483 30.27 20.46 -14.74
C GLU A 483 31.15 20.24 -13.50
N LYS A 484 32.18 21.06 -13.33
CA LYS A 484 33.23 20.88 -12.30
C LYS A 484 32.72 20.74 -10.87
N ARG A 485 31.59 21.35 -10.52
CA ARG A 485 31.01 21.31 -9.16
C ARG A 485 30.22 20.04 -8.87
N VAL A 486 29.76 19.33 -9.90
CA VAL A 486 28.79 18.23 -9.75
C VAL A 486 29.28 16.91 -10.31
N ALA A 487 30.22 16.91 -11.26
CA ALA A 487 30.72 15.72 -11.93
C ALA A 487 31.23 14.64 -10.96
N GLU A 488 32.12 14.99 -10.02
CA GLU A 488 32.62 14.02 -9.04
C GLU A 488 31.48 13.43 -8.19
N ARG A 489 30.54 14.27 -7.76
CA ARG A 489 29.41 13.85 -6.91
C ARG A 489 28.52 12.85 -7.62
N LEU A 490 28.17 13.10 -8.88
CA LEU A 490 27.37 12.19 -9.69
C LEU A 490 28.11 10.87 -9.95
N ILE A 491 29.36 10.92 -10.42
CA ILE A 491 30.13 9.69 -10.71
C ILE A 491 30.28 8.85 -9.43
N ARG A 492 30.54 9.49 -8.28
CA ARG A 492 30.58 8.83 -6.98
C ARG A 492 29.26 8.16 -6.63
N ALA A 493 28.14 8.86 -6.76
CA ALA A 493 26.81 8.31 -6.47
C ALA A 493 26.47 7.09 -7.35
N CYS A 494 26.77 7.17 -8.66
CA CYS A 494 26.62 6.03 -9.58
C CYS A 494 27.54 4.86 -9.20
N SER A 495 28.76 5.12 -8.75
CA SER A 495 29.75 4.08 -8.44
C SER A 495 29.40 3.22 -7.22
N VAL A 496 28.51 3.68 -6.33
CA VAL A 496 28.10 3.01 -5.10
C VAL A 496 26.68 2.45 -5.14
N MET A 497 26.06 2.39 -6.33
CA MET A 497 24.71 1.84 -6.47
C MET A 497 24.65 0.37 -6.02
N GLY A 498 23.56 0.02 -5.32
CA GLY A 498 23.30 -1.31 -4.76
C GLY A 498 22.81 -2.34 -5.78
N TYR A 499 23.13 -2.17 -7.07
CA TYR A 499 22.65 -3.03 -8.14
C TYR A 499 23.63 -4.17 -8.44
N LEU A 500 23.50 -5.26 -7.67
CA LEU A 500 24.42 -6.41 -7.71
C LEU A 500 23.80 -7.63 -8.42
N ASN A 501 24.66 -8.46 -9.02
CA ASN A 501 24.31 -9.77 -9.58
C ASN A 501 24.32 -10.86 -8.49
N ALA A 502 23.95 -12.09 -8.87
CA ALA A 502 23.91 -13.24 -7.96
C ALA A 502 25.27 -13.58 -7.29
N LYS A 503 26.39 -13.13 -7.87
CA LYS A 503 27.75 -13.29 -7.31
C LYS A 503 28.17 -12.10 -6.44
N GLY A 504 27.27 -11.17 -6.16
CA GLY A 504 27.52 -9.98 -5.34
C GLY A 504 28.36 -8.90 -6.02
N LYS A 505 28.60 -8.98 -7.34
CA LYS A 505 29.31 -7.95 -8.11
C LYS A 505 28.34 -6.96 -8.73
N ALA A 506 28.76 -5.71 -8.92
CA ALA A 506 28.00 -4.74 -9.69
C ALA A 506 27.54 -5.33 -11.03
N ASN A 507 26.24 -5.23 -11.30
CA ASN A 507 25.62 -5.73 -12.53
C ASN A 507 25.31 -4.58 -13.51
N PHE A 508 26.24 -3.65 -13.60
CA PHE A 508 26.11 -2.46 -14.43
C PHE A 508 27.49 -1.88 -14.73
N GLU A 509 27.54 -1.00 -15.73
CA GLU A 509 28.71 -0.18 -16.04
C GLU A 509 28.37 1.31 -16.04
N ILE A 510 29.40 2.14 -16.04
CA ILE A 510 29.28 3.60 -16.11
C ILE A 510 30.12 4.09 -17.30
N ILE A 511 29.47 4.80 -18.21
CA ILE A 511 30.09 5.50 -19.33
C ILE A 511 29.95 7.00 -19.07
N VAL A 512 31.09 7.63 -18.81
CA VAL A 512 31.21 9.07 -18.66
C VAL A 512 31.50 9.67 -20.04
N CYS A 513 30.60 10.50 -20.54
CA CYS A 513 30.74 11.21 -21.81
C CYS A 513 31.09 12.66 -21.52
N ASP A 514 32.37 12.98 -21.53
CA ASP A 514 32.91 14.27 -21.14
C ASP A 514 33.31 15.08 -22.39
N ASP A 515 32.52 16.11 -22.72
CA ASP A 515 32.83 17.08 -23.77
C ASP A 515 33.40 18.39 -23.19
N SER A 516 33.77 18.40 -21.91
CA SER A 516 34.24 19.62 -21.23
C SER A 516 35.63 20.03 -21.71
N ASN A 517 35.90 21.34 -21.68
CA ASN A 517 37.21 21.92 -21.97
C ASN A 517 37.79 22.70 -20.77
N ASP A 518 37.19 22.53 -19.59
CA ASP A 518 37.58 23.15 -18.34
C ASP A 518 38.19 22.13 -17.35
N GLU A 519 38.31 22.55 -16.09
CA GLU A 519 38.84 21.76 -14.97
C GLU A 519 38.09 20.42 -14.74
N THR A 520 36.87 20.26 -15.28
CA THR A 520 36.06 19.05 -15.16
C THR A 520 36.82 17.82 -15.64
N VAL A 521 37.61 17.95 -16.71
CA VAL A 521 38.45 16.87 -17.28
C VAL A 521 39.38 16.28 -16.22
N GLY A 522 40.12 17.16 -15.51
CA GLY A 522 41.08 16.75 -14.49
C GLY A 522 40.40 16.16 -13.26
N ILE A 523 39.22 16.66 -12.88
CA ILE A 523 38.42 16.13 -11.77
C ILE A 523 37.98 14.69 -12.07
N ILE A 524 37.45 14.44 -13.27
CA ILE A 524 36.98 13.12 -13.70
C ILE A 524 38.16 12.14 -13.73
N ASP A 525 39.29 12.52 -14.34
CA ASP A 525 40.45 11.64 -14.48
C ASP A 525 41.05 11.27 -13.12
N LYS A 526 41.20 12.26 -12.23
CA LYS A 526 41.69 12.04 -10.86
C LYS A 526 40.77 11.10 -10.08
N PHE A 527 39.45 11.29 -10.20
CA PHE A 527 38.48 10.41 -9.54
C PHE A 527 38.57 8.98 -10.08
N VAL A 528 38.56 8.80 -11.41
CA VAL A 528 38.57 7.47 -12.05
C VAL A 528 39.88 6.73 -11.77
N ALA A 529 41.03 7.41 -11.78
CA ALA A 529 42.31 6.81 -11.42
C ALA A 529 42.31 6.32 -9.95
N LYS A 530 41.84 7.16 -9.02
CA LYS A 530 41.70 6.80 -7.59
C LYS A 530 40.72 5.65 -7.41
N TYR A 531 39.59 5.66 -8.11
CA TYR A 531 38.57 4.63 -8.07
C TYR A 531 39.11 3.28 -8.54
N ARG A 532 39.82 3.25 -9.68
CA ARG A 532 40.47 2.04 -10.20
C ARG A 532 41.47 1.48 -9.21
N LYS A 533 42.38 2.31 -8.68
CA LYS A 533 43.38 1.89 -7.68
C LYS A 533 42.73 1.26 -6.44
N ASN A 534 41.66 1.88 -5.92
CA ASN A 534 40.93 1.38 -4.75
C ASN A 534 40.13 0.09 -5.03
N ASN A 535 39.53 -0.03 -6.22
CA ASN A 535 38.82 -1.26 -6.62
C ASN A 535 39.75 -2.44 -6.92
N LEU A 536 41.00 -2.17 -7.32
CA LEU A 536 42.03 -3.19 -7.57
C LEU A 536 42.77 -3.62 -6.29
N SER A 537 42.90 -2.74 -5.29
CA SER A 537 43.73 -2.97 -4.09
C SER A 537 43.07 -3.80 -2.98
N ALA A 538 41.80 -4.20 -3.13
CA ALA A 538 41.15 -5.11 -2.19
C ALA A 538 41.63 -6.57 -2.40
N LYS A 539 42.87 -6.85 -2.00
CA LYS A 539 43.49 -8.20 -1.89
C LYS A 539 43.41 -9.07 -3.15
N GLY A 540 43.87 -8.59 -4.31
CA GLY A 540 44.05 -9.41 -5.52
C GLY A 540 42.77 -10.10 -6.03
N ARG A 541 41.60 -9.64 -5.58
CA ARG A 541 40.28 -10.14 -5.99
C ARG A 541 39.64 -9.09 -6.89
N VAL A 542 39.16 -9.55 -8.03
CA VAL A 542 38.40 -8.75 -9.02
C VAL A 542 37.38 -7.86 -8.32
N GLY A 543 37.54 -6.53 -8.48
CA GLY A 543 36.73 -5.51 -7.82
C GLY A 543 35.21 -5.77 -7.94
N TYR A 544 34.50 -5.48 -6.85
CA TYR A 544 33.05 -5.66 -6.77
C TYR A 544 32.24 -4.48 -7.34
N GLY A 545 32.89 -3.34 -7.63
CA GLY A 545 32.26 -2.15 -8.21
C GLY A 545 32.11 -2.19 -9.74
N PRO A 546 31.31 -1.27 -10.32
CA PRO A 546 31.12 -1.17 -11.77
C PRO A 546 32.40 -0.76 -12.51
N VAL A 547 32.47 -1.13 -13.79
CA VAL A 547 33.51 -0.61 -14.70
C VAL A 547 33.15 0.83 -15.07
N ILE A 548 34.14 1.74 -15.00
CA ILE A 548 33.98 3.14 -15.42
C ILE A 548 34.83 3.40 -16.66
N LYS A 549 34.15 3.72 -17.77
CA LYS A 549 34.71 4.15 -19.05
C LYS A 549 34.56 5.68 -19.16
N VAL A 550 35.61 6.36 -19.59
CA VAL A 550 35.57 7.80 -19.87
C VAL A 550 35.77 7.97 -21.36
N LEU A 551 34.81 8.61 -22.03
CA LEU A 551 34.82 8.90 -23.45
C LEU A 551 34.88 10.41 -23.62
N ARG A 552 35.83 10.86 -24.45
CA ARG A 552 35.97 12.26 -24.84
C ARG A 552 35.90 12.38 -26.34
N ARG A 553 35.31 13.46 -26.82
CA ARG A 553 35.19 13.74 -28.26
C ARG A 553 36.01 14.99 -28.59
N PRO A 554 36.63 15.04 -29.78
CA PRO A 554 37.37 16.23 -30.20
C PRO A 554 36.44 17.40 -30.57
N SER A 555 35.17 17.13 -30.85
CA SER A 555 34.17 18.12 -31.22
C SER A 555 32.84 17.88 -30.48
N ARG A 556 32.19 18.98 -30.08
CA ARG A 556 30.86 18.98 -29.45
C ARG A 556 29.72 18.99 -30.47
N GLN A 557 29.99 18.69 -31.74
CA GLN A 557 28.95 18.60 -32.77
C GLN A 557 27.85 17.61 -32.34
N GLY A 558 26.59 18.05 -32.48
CA GLY A 558 25.41 17.31 -32.03
C GLY A 558 25.19 17.26 -30.51
N PHE A 559 25.99 18.00 -29.73
CA PHE A 559 25.86 18.22 -28.29
C PHE A 559 25.64 16.91 -27.51
N LYS A 560 24.76 16.95 -26.48
CA LYS A 560 24.40 15.81 -25.61
C LYS A 560 23.90 14.61 -26.40
N GLY A 561 23.12 14.82 -27.46
CA GLY A 561 22.57 13.73 -28.28
C GLY A 561 23.68 12.91 -28.96
N ALA A 562 24.65 13.58 -29.57
CA ALA A 562 25.78 12.90 -30.20
C ALA A 562 26.77 12.32 -29.18
N ALA A 563 26.89 12.90 -27.98
CA ALA A 563 27.67 12.32 -26.88
C ALA A 563 27.08 10.97 -26.45
N LEU A 564 25.76 10.92 -26.26
CA LEU A 564 25.04 9.68 -25.91
C LEU A 564 25.03 8.67 -27.06
N ALA A 565 24.96 9.11 -28.31
CA ALA A 565 25.11 8.25 -29.48
C ALA A 565 26.51 7.63 -29.57
N ASN A 566 27.56 8.35 -29.16
CA ASN A 566 28.89 7.79 -29.03
C ASN A 566 28.99 6.79 -27.86
N ALA A 567 28.34 7.10 -26.74
CA ALA A 567 28.25 6.20 -25.58
C ALA A 567 27.67 4.83 -25.97
N LEU A 568 26.58 4.84 -26.75
CA LEU A 568 25.91 3.64 -27.27
C LEU A 568 26.84 2.71 -28.02
N LYS A 569 27.80 3.24 -28.80
CA LYS A 569 28.78 2.44 -29.55
C LYS A 569 29.78 1.72 -28.64
N HIS A 570 29.96 2.21 -27.42
CA HIS A 570 30.91 1.68 -26.43
C HIS A 570 30.22 0.97 -25.26
N THR A 571 28.89 0.85 -25.30
CA THR A 571 28.09 0.09 -24.34
C THR A 571 28.47 -1.38 -24.38
N ASP A 572 28.57 -2.01 -23.21
CA ASP A 572 28.80 -3.44 -23.07
C ASP A 572 27.66 -4.21 -23.74
N PRO A 573 27.95 -5.18 -24.62
CA PRO A 573 26.91 -5.94 -25.34
C PRO A 573 25.92 -6.69 -24.43
N ARG A 574 26.25 -6.88 -23.14
CA ARG A 574 25.35 -7.48 -22.16
C ARG A 574 24.24 -6.53 -21.71
N ALA A 575 24.39 -5.23 -21.91
CA ALA A 575 23.44 -4.23 -21.44
C ALA A 575 22.11 -4.34 -22.18
N GLU A 576 21.05 -4.66 -21.44
CA GLU A 576 19.68 -4.70 -21.97
C GLU A 576 18.96 -3.35 -21.77
N PHE A 577 19.41 -2.58 -20.78
CA PHE A 577 18.84 -1.28 -20.45
C PHE A 577 19.92 -0.22 -20.33
N ILE A 578 19.53 1.00 -20.67
CA ILE A 578 20.38 2.19 -20.53
C ILE A 578 19.70 3.14 -19.56
N SER A 579 20.48 3.63 -18.61
CA SER A 579 20.06 4.68 -17.68
C SER A 579 20.88 5.93 -17.95
N VAL A 580 20.22 7.06 -18.20
CA VAL A 580 20.87 8.34 -18.45
C VAL A 580 20.60 9.26 -17.26
N PHE A 581 21.67 9.85 -16.72
CA PHE A 581 21.57 10.82 -15.63
C PHE A 581 22.26 12.12 -16.02
N ASP A 582 21.57 13.24 -15.82
CA ASP A 582 22.13 14.57 -16.04
C ASP A 582 23.15 14.93 -14.94
N ALA A 583 24.07 15.84 -15.24
CA ALA A 583 25.22 16.14 -14.40
C ALA A 583 24.87 16.63 -12.98
N ASP A 584 23.73 17.33 -12.87
CA ASP A 584 23.15 17.87 -11.65
C ASP A 584 22.28 16.85 -10.88
N PHE A 585 22.01 15.68 -11.47
CA PHE A 585 21.30 14.59 -10.81
C PHE A 585 22.21 13.86 -9.81
N VAL A 586 21.64 13.47 -8.67
CA VAL A 586 22.32 12.57 -7.72
C VAL A 586 21.40 11.37 -7.46
N PRO A 587 21.64 10.22 -8.14
CA PRO A 587 20.80 9.04 -7.98
C PRO A 587 20.90 8.45 -6.57
N TYR A 588 19.80 7.85 -6.11
CA TYR A 588 19.81 7.01 -4.91
C TYR A 588 20.42 5.63 -5.20
N PRO A 589 20.98 4.93 -4.19
CA PRO A 589 21.62 3.62 -4.42
C PRO A 589 20.70 2.55 -5.01
N ASP A 590 19.39 2.68 -4.88
CA ASP A 590 18.36 1.75 -5.38
C ASP A 590 17.68 2.20 -6.67
N THR A 591 18.10 3.33 -7.28
CA THR A 591 17.45 3.93 -8.47
C THR A 591 17.32 2.95 -9.65
N LEU A 592 18.36 2.18 -9.98
CA LEU A 592 18.28 1.20 -11.07
C LEU A 592 17.27 0.09 -10.80
N GLU A 593 17.25 -0.41 -9.55
CA GLU A 593 16.29 -1.44 -9.14
C GLU A 593 14.86 -0.89 -9.23
N LEU A 594 14.65 0.36 -8.84
CA LEU A 594 13.35 1.03 -8.91
C LEU A 594 12.87 1.17 -10.37
N PHE A 595 13.73 1.66 -11.28
CA PHE A 595 13.37 1.81 -12.69
C PHE A 595 12.99 0.47 -13.34
N LEU A 596 13.76 -0.58 -13.06
CA LEU A 596 13.46 -1.92 -13.60
C LEU A 596 12.15 -2.51 -13.05
N LYS A 597 11.78 -2.19 -11.81
CA LYS A 597 10.47 -2.61 -11.26
C LYS A 597 9.32 -2.00 -12.05
N TYR A 598 9.43 -0.77 -12.52
CA TYR A 598 8.41 -0.14 -13.36
C TYR A 598 8.25 -0.83 -14.71
N PHE A 599 9.33 -1.27 -15.35
CA PHE A 599 9.27 -2.10 -16.55
C PHE A 599 8.61 -3.46 -16.28
N GLN A 600 8.87 -4.07 -15.11
CA GLN A 600 8.29 -5.37 -14.76
C GLN A 600 6.79 -5.31 -14.46
N VAL A 601 6.30 -4.23 -13.85
CA VAL A 601 4.88 -4.10 -13.44
C VAL A 601 3.94 -3.92 -14.63
N ASN A 602 4.40 -3.25 -15.68
CA ASN A 602 3.53 -2.80 -16.76
C ASN A 602 3.56 -3.71 -18.01
N ASN A 603 4.08 -4.94 -17.88
CA ASN A 603 4.51 -5.82 -18.99
C ASN A 603 5.57 -5.14 -19.88
N GLN A 604 6.76 -5.74 -19.96
CA GLN A 604 7.95 -5.14 -20.59
C GLN A 604 7.72 -4.68 -22.05
N ASP A 605 6.75 -5.27 -22.75
CA ASP A 605 6.55 -5.08 -24.19
C ASP A 605 5.90 -3.73 -24.58
N ASN A 606 5.26 -3.02 -23.64
CA ASN A 606 4.52 -1.77 -23.95
C ASN A 606 5.19 -0.49 -23.43
N ILE A 607 6.34 -0.59 -22.75
CA ILE A 607 7.05 0.57 -22.20
C ILE A 607 8.45 0.65 -22.77
N ALA A 608 8.75 1.73 -23.48
CA ALA A 608 10.09 2.02 -24.00
C ALA A 608 10.97 2.82 -23.02
N VAL A 609 10.36 3.67 -22.18
CA VAL A 609 11.09 4.61 -21.30
C VAL A 609 10.39 4.73 -19.96
N VAL A 610 11.17 4.68 -18.88
CA VAL A 610 10.73 5.03 -17.52
C VAL A 610 11.38 6.35 -17.13
N GLY A 611 10.57 7.39 -16.96
CA GLY A 611 11.03 8.71 -16.49
C GLY A 611 11.12 8.76 -14.96
N GLY A 612 12.29 9.10 -14.43
CA GLY A 612 12.44 9.50 -13.04
C GLY A 612 11.97 10.94 -12.82
N TYR A 613 11.37 11.22 -11.67
CA TYR A 613 11.09 12.59 -11.24
C TYR A 613 12.10 13.00 -10.15
N GLN A 614 12.75 14.15 -10.32
CA GLN A 614 13.66 14.73 -9.33
C GLN A 614 13.02 15.98 -8.72
N TRP A 615 12.94 16.05 -7.40
CA TRP A 615 12.67 17.32 -6.69
C TRP A 615 13.60 17.48 -5.50
N HIS A 616 14.87 17.79 -5.78
CA HIS A 616 15.88 17.98 -4.74
C HIS A 616 16.69 19.22 -5.06
N VAL A 617 16.40 20.30 -4.36
CA VAL A 617 17.15 21.56 -4.45
C VAL A 617 18.29 21.48 -3.45
N LEU A 618 19.48 21.08 -3.92
CA LEU A 618 20.65 20.84 -3.06
C LEU A 618 21.27 22.14 -2.52
N ASN A 619 21.07 23.25 -3.21
CA ASN A 619 21.62 24.56 -2.87
C ASN A 619 20.56 25.50 -2.25
N LYS A 620 19.51 24.94 -1.63
CA LYS A 620 18.41 25.70 -1.01
C LYS A 620 18.89 26.77 -0.02
N SER A 621 20.00 26.51 0.67
CA SER A 621 20.63 27.43 1.62
C SER A 621 21.58 28.46 0.98
N GLU A 622 21.91 28.33 -0.30
CA GLU A 622 22.99 29.10 -0.96
C GLU A 622 22.47 30.18 -1.92
N ASN A 623 21.23 30.07 -2.41
CA ASN A 623 20.66 31.04 -3.35
C ASN A 623 19.17 31.28 -3.07
N TRP A 624 18.75 32.56 -3.10
CA TRP A 624 17.37 33.00 -2.91
C TRP A 624 16.38 32.41 -3.91
N ILE A 625 16.79 32.15 -5.16
CA ILE A 625 15.94 31.54 -6.20
C ILE A 625 15.53 30.11 -5.83
N THR A 626 16.41 29.42 -5.09
CA THR A 626 16.27 28.01 -4.72
C THR A 626 15.78 27.81 -3.29
N ARG A 627 15.53 28.90 -2.54
CA ARG A 627 15.10 28.93 -1.14
C ARG A 627 13.59 28.82 -1.01
#